data_AF-A0A937C5Y3-F1
#
_entry.id   AF-A0A937C5Y3-F1
#
_cell.length_a   1.000
_cell.length_b   1.000
_cell.length_c   1.000
_cell.angle_alpha   90.00
_cell.angle_beta   90.00
_cell.angle_gamma   90.00
#
_symmetry.space_group_name_H-M   'P 1'
#
loop_
_entity.id
_entity.type
_entity.pdbx_description
1 polymer ?
#
loop_
_entity_poly.entity_id
_entity_poly.type
_entity_poly.pdbx_seq_one_letter_code
_entity_poly.pdbx_strand_id
1 'polypeptide(L)'
;MIMIRCWLKPRRRQCKLTYANRKEPVIGRYERDEVKPSIEVASKIAEALEISLDYLAGNSKVLLEKNIVKRITDIQQLPTDDKAHLFALMDAFLRDHKAKKAYAS
;
A
#
# COMPACT_ATOMS: atom_id res chain seq x y z
N MET A 1 -8.93 13.78 3.04
CA MET A 1 -9.92 12.79 3.50
C MET A 1 -9.32 11.39 3.46
N ILE A 2 -8.60 11.06 4.52
CA ILE A 2 -8.15 9.69 4.79
C ILE A 2 -9.43 8.87 5.03
N MET A 3 -9.95 8.23 3.98
CA MET A 3 -11.08 7.32 4.10
C MET A 3 -10.60 6.02 4.74
N ILE A 4 -10.41 6.04 6.06
CA ILE A 4 -10.48 4.84 6.87
C ILE A 4 -11.96 4.45 6.86
N ARG A 5 -12.43 3.81 5.79
CA ARG A 5 -13.82 3.37 5.72
C ARG A 5 -14.10 2.44 6.89
N CYS A 6 -14.85 2.93 7.87
CA CYS A 6 -15.29 2.22 9.07
C CYS A 6 -16.29 1.07 8.77
N TRP A 7 -16.26 0.48 7.58
CA TRP A 7 -17.22 -0.52 7.13
C TRP A 7 -16.53 -1.67 6.39
N LEU A 8 -16.43 -2.84 7.03
CA LEU A 8 -17.11 -4.09 6.64
C LEU A 8 -16.64 -5.30 7.50
N LYS A 9 -17.21 -5.46 8.70
CA LYS A 9 -17.63 -6.80 9.16
C LYS A 9 -18.97 -6.68 9.89
N PRO A 10 -20.03 -7.41 9.50
CA PRO A 10 -21.41 -7.09 9.87
C PRO A 10 -21.81 -7.54 11.29
N ARG A 11 -20.88 -7.92 12.17
CA ARG A 11 -21.22 -8.68 13.41
C ARG A 11 -20.47 -8.33 14.69
N ARG A 12 -19.77 -7.19 14.78
CA ARG A 12 -19.27 -6.68 16.08
C ARG A 12 -19.34 -5.16 16.09
N ARG A 13 -20.09 -4.59 17.05
CA ARG A 13 -20.13 -3.15 17.39
C ARG A 13 -18.86 -2.70 18.11
N GLN A 14 -17.71 -3.17 17.65
CA GLN A 14 -16.42 -2.70 18.11
C GLN A 14 -15.69 -2.29 16.84
N CYS A 15 -15.54 -0.99 16.64
CA CYS A 15 -14.60 -0.45 15.67
C CYS A 15 -13.27 -1.18 15.90
N LYS A 16 -12.84 -2.00 14.94
CA LYS A 16 -11.55 -2.70 14.99
C LYS A 16 -10.35 -1.74 15.05
N LEU A 17 -10.62 -0.44 14.95
CA LEU A 17 -9.69 0.66 14.83
C LEU A 17 -8.99 1.09 16.11
N THR A 18 -9.07 0.33 17.21
CA THR A 18 -8.16 0.51 18.36
C THR A 18 -6.69 0.17 18.05
N TYR A 19 -6.28 0.11 16.77
CA TYR A 19 -4.94 -0.24 16.29
C TYR A 19 -3.79 0.62 16.86
N ALA A 20 -4.09 1.84 17.32
CA ALA A 20 -3.11 2.74 17.94
C ALA A 20 -3.35 2.97 19.45
N ASN A 21 -4.18 2.17 20.12
CA ASN A 21 -4.59 2.39 21.51
C ASN A 21 -5.19 3.80 21.72
N ARG A 22 -5.99 4.27 20.75
CA ARG A 22 -6.65 5.58 20.75
C ARG A 22 -8.15 5.42 20.84
N LYS A 23 -8.79 6.39 21.51
CA LYS A 23 -10.25 6.46 21.63
C LYS A 23 -10.88 6.77 20.27
N GLU A 24 -12.03 6.15 20.00
CA GLU A 24 -12.84 6.29 18.78
C GLU A 24 -13.08 7.74 18.30
N PRO A 25 -13.33 8.75 19.17
CA PRO A 25 -13.54 10.13 18.73
C PRO A 25 -12.32 10.75 18.04
N VAL A 26 -11.12 10.28 18.38
CA VAL A 26 -9.87 10.81 17.83
C VAL A 26 -9.66 10.37 16.39
N ILE A 27 -10.13 9.18 16.03
CA ILE A 27 -10.02 8.63 14.67
C ILE A 27 -10.92 9.41 13.72
N GLY A 28 -12.14 9.75 14.15
CA GLY A 28 -13.03 10.60 13.37
C GLY A 28 -12.44 11.99 13.09
N ARG A 29 -11.59 12.53 13.98
CA ARG A 29 -10.88 13.80 13.73
C ARG A 29 -9.81 13.67 12.66
N TYR A 30 -9.18 12.50 12.53
CA TYR A 30 -8.22 12.21 11.46
C TYR A 30 -8.89 12.08 10.10
N GLU A 31 -10.05 11.43 10.03
CA GLU A 31 -10.80 11.26 8.78
C GLU A 31 -11.31 12.61 8.23
N ARG A 32 -11.68 13.54 9.11
CA ARG A 32 -12.11 14.91 8.78
C ARG A 32 -10.97 15.90 8.58
N ASP A 33 -9.71 15.44 8.59
CA ASP A 33 -8.52 16.28 8.45
C ASP A 33 -8.41 17.42 9.51
N GLU A 34 -9.15 17.36 10.63
CA GLU A 34 -9.13 18.36 11.71
C GLU A 34 -7.82 18.30 12.50
N VAL A 35 -7.26 17.11 12.64
CA VAL A 35 -6.01 16.86 13.36
C VAL A 35 -5.16 15.94 12.48
N LYS A 36 -3.87 16.25 12.32
CA LYS A 36 -2.93 15.33 11.66
C LYS A 36 -2.39 14.32 12.68
N PRO A 37 -2.35 13.01 12.37
CA PRO A 37 -1.72 12.04 13.26
C PRO A 37 -0.22 12.31 13.37
N SER A 38 0.39 11.94 14.50
CA SER A 38 1.84 11.87 14.59
C SER A 38 2.38 10.74 13.69
N ILE A 39 3.67 10.81 13.34
CA ILE A 39 4.32 9.84 12.46
C ILE A 39 4.18 8.41 13.02
N GLU A 40 4.37 8.22 14.32
CA GLU A 40 4.21 6.93 14.99
C GLU A 40 2.79 6.35 14.86
N VAL A 41 1.77 7.20 14.97
CA VAL A 41 0.36 6.79 14.87
C VAL A 41 0.03 6.45 13.43
N ALA A 42 0.50 7.26 12.47
CA ALA A 42 0.32 7.01 11.06
C ALA A 42 0.97 5.67 10.64
N SER A 43 2.16 5.36 11.14
CA SER A 43 2.84 4.08 10.90
C SER A 43 2.03 2.89 11.44
N LYS A 44 1.49 2.97 12.66
CA LYS A 44 0.64 1.90 13.23
C LYS A 44 -0.65 1.69 12.45
N ILE A 45 -1.25 2.77 11.93
CA ILE A 45 -2.45 2.70 11.08
C ILE A 45 -2.09 2.04 9.74
N ALA A 46 -0.98 2.43 9.12
CA ALA A 46 -0.51 1.86 7.86
C ALA A 46 -0.24 0.35 7.99
N GLU A 47 0.42 -0.07 9.07
CA GLU A 47 0.68 -1.48 9.38
C GLU A 47 -0.62 -2.29 9.56
N ALA A 48 -1.56 -1.74 10.33
CA ALA A 48 -2.86 -2.38 10.58
C ALA A 48 -3.73 -2.52 9.32
N LEU A 49 -3.64 -1.56 8.41
CA LEU A 49 -4.33 -1.57 7.12
C LEU A 49 -3.55 -2.31 6.03
N GLU A 50 -2.35 -2.79 6.35
CA GLU A 50 -1.46 -3.47 5.41
C GLU A 50 -1.07 -2.64 4.17
N ILE A 51 -1.09 -1.31 4.30
CA ILE A 51 -0.79 -0.35 3.24
C ILE A 51 0.53 0.38 3.53
N SER A 52 1.12 1.03 2.51
CA SER A 52 2.28 1.90 2.73
C SER A 52 1.86 3.22 3.39
N LEU A 53 2.75 3.77 4.23
CA LEU A 53 2.54 5.08 4.85
C LEU A 53 2.38 6.20 3.81
N ASP A 54 3.11 6.09 2.69
CA ASP A 54 3.04 7.03 1.58
C ASP A 54 1.69 7.01 0.84
N TYR A 55 1.08 5.83 0.72
CA TYR A 55 -0.29 5.69 0.22
C TYR A 55 -1.31 6.27 1.21
N LEU A 56 -1.12 6.05 2.52
CA LEU A 56 -1.95 6.66 3.56
C LEU A 56 -1.87 8.20 3.57
N ALA A 57 -0.68 8.76 3.29
CA ALA A 57 -0.47 10.20 3.18
C ALA A 57 -1.03 10.81 1.89
N GLY A 58 -1.41 9.99 0.90
CA GLY A 58 -1.93 10.44 -0.39
C GLY A 58 -0.87 10.88 -1.40
N ASN A 59 0.41 10.58 -1.14
CA ASN A 59 1.52 10.90 -2.05
C ASN A 59 1.59 9.91 -3.23
N SER A 60 1.29 8.63 -2.98
CA SER A 60 1.18 7.61 -4.02
C SER A 60 -0.28 7.27 -4.30
N LYS A 61 -0.64 7.19 -5.58
CA LYS A 61 -1.97 6.72 -6.04
C LYS A 61 -2.06 5.21 -6.12
N VAL A 62 -0.93 4.50 -6.07
CA VAL A 62 -0.87 3.05 -6.29
C VAL A 62 -0.70 2.34 -4.95
N LEU A 63 -1.63 1.45 -4.65
CA LEU A 63 -1.51 0.53 -3.53
C LEU A 63 -0.44 -0.52 -3.88
N LEU A 64 0.66 -0.50 -3.14
CA LEU A 64 1.72 -1.49 -3.29
C LEU A 64 1.31 -2.80 -2.62
N GLU A 65 1.11 -3.85 -3.41
CA GLU A 65 0.85 -5.18 -2.87
C GLU A 65 2.10 -5.73 -2.16
N LYS A 66 1.94 -6.24 -0.94
CA LYS A 66 3.03 -6.83 -0.14
C LYS A 66 3.79 -7.94 -0.90
N ASN A 67 3.10 -8.69 -1.74
CA ASN A 67 3.71 -9.76 -2.55
C ASN A 67 4.70 -9.22 -3.59
N ILE A 68 4.38 -8.08 -4.21
CA ILE A 68 5.24 -7.44 -5.21
C ILE A 68 6.46 -6.83 -4.51
N VAL A 69 6.26 -6.16 -3.36
CA VAL A 69 7.35 -5.57 -2.59
C VAL A 69 8.37 -6.63 -2.18
N LYS A 70 7.91 -7.78 -1.64
CA LYS A 70 8.80 -8.90 -1.29
C LYS A 70 9.62 -9.39 -2.49
N ARG A 71 8.97 -9.64 -3.63
CA ARG A 71 9.66 -10.04 -4.86
C ARG A 71 10.72 -9.02 -5.28
N ILE A 72 10.42 -7.72 -5.20
CA ILE A 72 11.40 -6.67 -5.52
C ILE A 72 12.59 -6.72 -4.55
N THR A 73 12.35 -6.93 -3.24
CA THR A 73 13.41 -7.08 -2.24
C THR A 73 14.29 -8.30 -2.55
N ASP A 74 13.68 -9.43 -2.88
CA ASP A 74 14.41 -10.66 -3.22
C ASP A 74 15.27 -10.44 -4.48
N ILE A 75 14.75 -9.75 -5.49
CA ILE A 75 15.49 -9.40 -6.72
C ILE A 75 16.69 -8.49 -6.43
N GLN A 76 16.59 -7.62 -5.43
CA GLN A 76 17.70 -6.75 -5.05
C GLN A 76 18.84 -7.51 -4.37
N GLN A 77 18.55 -8.65 -3.73
CA GLN A 77 19.54 -9.49 -3.05
C GLN A 77 20.27 -10.46 -4.00
N LEU A 78 19.81 -10.60 -5.25
CA LEU A 78 20.46 -11.46 -6.24
C LEU A 78 21.81 -10.89 -6.70
N PRO A 79 22.74 -11.76 -7.12
CA PRO A 79 23.99 -11.35 -7.73
C PRO A 79 23.76 -10.58 -9.05
N THR A 80 24.71 -9.73 -9.41
CA THR A 80 24.58 -8.75 -10.48
C THR A 80 24.23 -9.36 -11.83
N ASP A 81 24.79 -10.53 -12.13
CA ASP A 81 24.58 -11.23 -13.40
C ASP A 81 23.15 -11.75 -13.50
N ASP A 82 22.67 -12.49 -12.50
CA ASP A 82 21.30 -13.02 -12.47
C ASP A 82 20.26 -11.89 -12.49
N LYS A 83 20.55 -10.79 -11.80
CA LYS A 83 19.72 -9.60 -11.77
C LYS A 83 19.58 -8.97 -13.17
N ALA A 84 20.67 -8.90 -13.94
CA ALA A 84 20.65 -8.38 -15.31
C ALA A 84 19.81 -9.25 -16.24
N HIS A 85 19.93 -10.58 -16.16
CA HIS A 85 19.12 -11.51 -16.94
C HIS A 85 17.63 -11.38 -16.62
N LEU A 86 17.29 -11.25 -15.33
CA LEU A 86 15.91 -11.09 -14.90
C LEU A 86 15.30 -9.77 -15.40
N PHE A 87 16.06 -8.66 -15.33
CA PHE A 87 15.59 -7.38 -15.87
C PHE A 87 15.36 -7.44 -17.38
N ALA A 88 16.26 -8.07 -18.14
CA ALA A 88 16.11 -8.24 -19.58
C ALA A 88 14.82 -9.01 -19.94
N LEU A 89 14.52 -10.07 -19.19
CA LEU A 89 13.28 -10.84 -19.36
C LEU A 89 12.05 -9.99 -19.02
N MET A 90 12.06 -9.30 -17.87
CA MET A 90 10.94 -8.45 -17.46
C MET A 90 10.67 -7.34 -18.49
N ASP A 91 11.71 -6.70 -19.02
CA ASP A 91 11.59 -5.69 -20.06
C ASP A 91 11.06 -6.27 -21.38
N ALA A 92 11.44 -7.49 -21.74
CA ALA A 92 10.86 -8.19 -22.90
C ALA A 92 9.36 -8.43 -22.71
N PHE A 93 8.92 -8.95 -21.56
CA PHE A 93 7.50 -9.17 -21.26
C PHE A 93 6.68 -7.88 -21.25
N LEU A 94 7.21 -6.81 -20.64
CA LEU A 94 6.53 -5.52 -20.60
C LEU A 94 6.41 -4.90 -21.99
N ARG A 95 7.43 -5.04 -22.84
CA ARG A 95 7.38 -4.60 -24.24
C ARG A 95 6.35 -5.38 -25.04
N ASP A 96 6.33 -6.70 -24.93
CA ASP A 96 5.37 -7.56 -25.62
C ASP A 96 3.92 -7.22 -25.22
N HIS A 97 3.66 -7.03 -23.93
CA HIS A 97 2.33 -6.63 -23.45
C HIS A 97 1.89 -5.27 -24.00
N LYS A 98 2.80 -4.27 -24.04
CA LYS A 98 2.51 -2.96 -24.64
C LYS A 98 2.25 -3.06 -26.15
N ALA A 99 3.04 -3.87 -26.86
CA ALA A 99 2.90 -4.09 -28.28
C ALA A 99 1.55 -4.76 -28.60
N LYS A 100 1.18 -5.83 -27.89
CA LYS A 100 -0.13 -6.49 -28.03
C LYS A 100 -1.30 -5.54 -27.81
N LYS A 101 -1.20 -4.67 -26.80
CA LYS A 101 -2.23 -3.65 -26.56
C LYS A 101 -2.35 -2.65 -27.73
N ALA A 102 -1.23 -2.26 -28.33
CA ALA A 102 -1.22 -1.36 -29.48
C ALA A 102 -1.79 -2.00 -30.77
N TYR A 103 -1.54 -3.30 -30.99
CA TYR A 103 -2.07 -4.03 -32.16
C TYR A 103 -3.52 -4.49 -31.99
N ALA A 104 -4.03 -4.56 -30.76
CA ALA A 104 -5.44 -4.86 -30.47
C ALA A 104 -6.35 -3.62 -30.52
N SER A 105 -5.80 -2.46 -30.92
CA SER A 105 -6.51 -1.18 -31.10
C SER A 105 -6.83 -0.93 -32.57
#